data_AF-A0AA92Q9J3-F1
#
_entry.id   AF-A0AA92Q9J3-F1
#
_cell.length_a   1.000
_cell.length_b   1.000
_cell.length_c   1.000
_cell.angle_alpha   90.00
_cell.angle_beta   90.00
_cell.angle_gamma   90.00
#
_symmetry.space_group_name_H-M   'P 1'
#
loop_
_entity.id
_entity.type
_entity.pdbx_description
1 polymer ?
#
loop_
_entity_poly.entity_id
_entity_poly.type
_entity_poly.pdbx_seq_one_letter_code
_entity_poly.pdbx_strand_id
1 'polypeptide(L)'
;MLTYAIYKAPEVTRYHRFKIKKRHGGEREILAPESELKLLQRRLSTLLQDCVAEINLARGHVEDGVRFGIAHGFKRHHTIMTNGRAHVTRRYVFNVDLHDFFGTINFGRVRGFFLKDRNFALHPEVATAIAQIACFENKLPQGRVLSRVKCNV
;
A
#
# COMPACT_ATOMS: atom_id res chain seq x y z
N MET A 1 -13.82 6.20 -18.41
CA MET A 1 -13.94 5.66 -17.04
C MET A 1 -12.83 6.12 -16.09
N LEU A 2 -11.54 5.94 -16.40
CA LEU A 2 -10.42 6.35 -15.53
C LEU A 2 -10.43 7.86 -15.19
N THR A 3 -10.59 8.70 -16.21
CA THR A 3 -10.59 10.17 -16.06
C THR A 3 -11.81 10.66 -15.26
N TYR A 4 -12.95 9.98 -15.36
CA TYR A 4 -14.15 10.35 -14.62
C TYR A 4 -13.99 10.08 -13.12
N ALA A 5 -13.52 8.89 -12.75
CA ALA A 5 -13.31 8.52 -11.35
C ALA A 5 -12.21 9.36 -10.66
N ILE A 6 -11.21 9.83 -11.41
CA ILE A 6 -10.06 10.58 -10.87
C ILE A 6 -10.25 12.10 -10.93
N TYR A 7 -10.90 12.63 -11.98
CA TYR A 7 -11.00 14.08 -12.21
C TYR A 7 -12.42 14.66 -12.13
N LYS A 8 -13.48 13.85 -12.32
CA LYS A 8 -14.86 14.37 -12.43
C LYS A 8 -15.77 14.01 -11.25
N ALA A 9 -15.54 12.89 -10.58
CA ALA A 9 -16.28 12.51 -9.39
C ALA A 9 -15.88 13.40 -8.20
N PRO A 10 -16.82 14.01 -7.46
CA PRO A 10 -16.52 14.76 -6.24
C PRO A 10 -15.70 13.91 -5.27
N GLU A 11 -14.68 14.47 -4.62
CA GLU A 11 -13.84 13.70 -3.67
C GLU A 11 -14.68 13.03 -2.58
N VAL A 12 -15.74 13.70 -2.13
CA VAL A 12 -16.68 13.25 -1.09
C VAL A 12 -17.40 11.94 -1.47
N THR A 13 -17.63 11.67 -2.75
CA THR A 13 -18.34 10.46 -3.20
C THR A 13 -17.40 9.28 -3.48
N ARG A 14 -16.08 9.44 -3.30
CA ARG A 14 -15.09 8.39 -3.61
C ARG A 14 -14.86 7.44 -2.44
N TYR A 15 -15.18 7.87 -1.23
CA TYR A 15 -15.03 7.10 0.00
C TYR A 15 -16.26 7.24 0.88
N HIS A 16 -16.72 6.14 1.45
CA HIS A 16 -17.66 6.17 2.57
C HIS A 16 -16.91 6.08 3.89
N ARG A 17 -17.31 6.93 4.84
CA ARG A 17 -16.75 6.98 6.19
C ARG A 17 -17.65 6.21 7.14
N PHE A 18 -17.05 5.37 7.95
CA PHE A 18 -17.75 4.71 9.04
C PHE A 18 -16.79 4.44 10.19
N LYS A 19 -17.34 4.26 11.38
CA LYS A 19 -16.55 4.04 12.59
C LYS A 19 -16.64 2.60 13.04
N ILE A 20 -15.52 2.05 13.51
CA ILE A 20 -15.44 0.72 14.11
C ILE A 20 -14.84 0.85 15.51
N LYS A 21 -15.34 0.08 16.48
CA LYS A 21 -14.75 0.01 17.82
C LYS A 21 -13.38 -0.66 17.78
N LYS A 22 -12.40 -0.08 18.47
CA LYS A 22 -11.09 -0.72 18.67
C LYS A 22 -11.20 -1.82 19.74
N ARG A 23 -10.32 -2.82 19.65
CA ARG A 23 -10.24 -3.93 20.62
C ARG A 23 -9.99 -3.46 22.07
N HIS A 24 -9.27 -2.36 22.24
CA HIS A 24 -8.90 -1.80 23.56
C HIS A 24 -9.73 -0.56 23.94
N GLY A 25 -10.88 -0.34 23.30
CA GLY A 25 -11.72 0.84 23.54
C GLY A 25 -11.42 2.01 22.60
N GLY A 26 -12.40 2.91 22.46
CA GLY A 26 -12.40 4.01 21.48
C GLY A 26 -12.85 3.59 20.08
N GLU A 27 -12.94 4.57 19.18
CA GLU A 27 -13.37 4.39 17.79
C GLU A 27 -12.19 4.58 16.82
N ARG A 28 -12.23 3.86 15.69
CA ARG A 28 -11.39 4.13 14.52
C ARG A 28 -12.31 4.48 13.35
N GLU A 29 -12.07 5.63 12.76
CA GLU A 29 -12.66 5.99 11.48
C GLU A 29 -12.01 5.15 10.37
N ILE A 30 -12.84 4.55 9.52
CA ILE A 30 -12.44 3.82 8.33
C ILE A 30 -12.96 4.58 7.11
N LEU A 31 -12.06 4.77 6.16
CA LEU A 31 -12.34 5.34 4.86
C LEU A 31 -12.30 4.20 3.84
N ALA A 32 -13.47 3.74 3.41
CA ALA A 32 -13.55 2.66 2.44
C ALA A 32 -13.87 3.23 1.04
N PRO A 33 -13.08 2.84 0.03
CA PRO A 33 -13.28 3.33 -1.34
C PRO A 33 -14.54 2.74 -1.95
N GLU A 34 -15.21 3.53 -2.78
CA GLU A 34 -16.31 3.06 -3.63
C GLU A 34 -15.86 2.01 -4.65
N SER A 35 -16.81 1.23 -5.15
CA SER A 35 -16.56 0.05 -5.99
C SER A 35 -15.64 0.32 -7.19
N GLU A 36 -15.83 1.45 -7.89
CA GLU A 36 -14.99 1.86 -9.02
C GLU A 36 -13.56 2.18 -8.60
N LEU A 37 -13.39 3.03 -7.57
CA LEU A 37 -12.07 3.40 -7.06
C LEU A 37 -11.34 2.18 -6.48
N LYS A 38 -12.07 1.31 -5.79
CA LYS A 38 -11.58 0.03 -5.27
C LYS A 38 -11.08 -0.87 -6.39
N LEU A 39 -11.76 -0.92 -7.53
CA LEU A 39 -11.30 -1.67 -8.70
C LEU A 39 -9.99 -1.08 -9.26
N LEU A 40 -9.90 0.24 -9.38
CA LEU A 40 -8.68 0.91 -9.84
C LEU A 40 -7.50 0.63 -8.90
N GLN A 41 -7.72 0.75 -7.59
CA GLN A 41 -6.69 0.47 -6.59
C GLN A 41 -6.26 -1.00 -6.60
N ARG A 42 -7.18 -1.94 -6.84
CA ARG A 42 -6.83 -3.36 -7.00
C ARG A 42 -5.94 -3.58 -8.22
N ARG A 43 -6.30 -3.02 -9.38
CA ARG A 43 -5.52 -3.16 -10.61
C ARG A 43 -4.12 -2.53 -10.45
N LEU A 44 -4.07 -1.35 -9.85
CA LEU A 44 -2.81 -0.69 -9.51
C LEU A 44 -1.96 -1.53 -8.54
N SER A 45 -2.57 -2.11 -7.51
CA SER A 45 -1.89 -3.01 -6.58
C SER A 45 -1.30 -4.22 -7.29
N THR A 46 -2.04 -4.82 -8.22
CA THR A 46 -1.57 -5.96 -9.00
C THR A 46 -0.35 -5.57 -9.82
N LEU A 47 -0.46 -4.49 -10.60
CA LEU A 47 0.62 -4.00 -11.47
C LEU A 47 1.89 -3.65 -10.67
N LEU A 48 1.76 -2.93 -9.55
CA LEU A 48 2.93 -2.60 -8.72
C LEU A 48 3.61 -3.83 -8.12
N GLN A 49 2.84 -4.86 -7.75
CA GLN A 49 3.42 -6.10 -7.26
C GLN A 49 4.15 -6.88 -8.37
N ASP A 50 3.64 -6.81 -9.61
CA ASP A 50 4.31 -7.42 -10.76
C ASP A 50 5.64 -6.68 -11.06
N CYS A 51 5.63 -5.33 -11.06
CA CYS A 51 6.86 -4.54 -11.19
C CYS A 51 7.88 -4.85 -10.09
N VAL A 52 7.45 -4.95 -8.83
CA VAL A 52 8.34 -5.30 -7.70
C VAL A 52 8.93 -6.70 -7.87
N ALA A 53 8.14 -7.67 -8.36
CA ALA A 53 8.66 -9.01 -8.65
C ALA A 53 9.73 -8.98 -9.73
N GLU A 54 9.53 -8.23 -10.81
CA GLU A 54 10.51 -8.04 -11.88
C GLU A 54 11.79 -7.35 -11.37
N ILE A 55 11.66 -6.29 -10.58
CA ILE A 55 12.80 -5.57 -9.98
C ILE A 55 13.61 -6.50 -9.07
N ASN A 56 12.94 -7.30 -8.24
CA ASN A 56 13.61 -8.25 -7.36
C ASN A 56 14.33 -9.32 -8.17
N LEU A 57 13.70 -9.86 -9.21
CA LEU A 57 14.32 -10.83 -10.10
C LEU A 57 15.56 -10.27 -10.78
N ALA A 58 15.49 -9.04 -11.33
CA ALA A 58 16.62 -8.37 -11.96
C ALA A 58 17.81 -8.13 -11.01
N ARG A 59 17.54 -8.01 -9.70
CA ARG A 59 18.55 -7.87 -8.64
C ARG A 59 19.05 -9.21 -8.09
N GLY A 60 18.61 -10.33 -8.65
CA GLY A 60 18.93 -11.67 -8.16
C GLY A 60 18.27 -12.04 -6.84
N HIS A 61 17.29 -11.26 -6.39
CA HIS A 61 16.49 -11.55 -5.20
C HIS A 61 15.33 -12.46 -5.59
N VAL A 62 15.53 -13.77 -5.46
CA VAL A 62 14.49 -14.77 -5.74
C VAL A 62 13.71 -15.10 -4.48
N GLU A 63 12.40 -14.83 -4.50
CA GLU A 63 11.45 -15.28 -3.49
C GLU A 63 10.60 -16.41 -4.06
N ASP A 64 10.81 -17.64 -3.56
CA ASP A 64 10.31 -18.87 -4.18
C ASP A 64 9.62 -19.81 -3.18
N GLY A 65 8.73 -19.30 -2.32
CA GLY A 65 7.95 -20.14 -1.38
C GLY A 65 8.78 -20.87 -0.30
N VAL A 66 10.11 -20.88 -0.45
CA VAL A 66 11.13 -21.41 0.45
C VAL A 66 12.01 -20.25 0.90
N ARG A 67 12.39 -19.35 -0.02
CA ARG A 67 13.09 -18.09 0.29
C ARG A 67 12.09 -16.93 0.33
N PHE A 68 12.15 -16.15 1.40
CA PHE A 68 11.32 -14.96 1.62
C PHE A 68 12.22 -13.76 1.89
N GLY A 69 11.84 -12.58 1.39
CA GLY A 69 12.52 -11.34 1.73
C GLY A 69 12.16 -10.84 3.13
N ILE A 70 12.82 -9.77 3.57
CA ILE A 70 12.67 -9.21 4.92
C ILE A 70 11.24 -8.68 5.15
N ALA A 71 10.60 -8.16 4.10
CA ALA A 71 9.30 -7.52 4.20
C ALA A 71 8.18 -8.50 3.85
N HIS A 72 7.37 -8.92 4.82
CA HIS A 72 6.26 -9.87 4.60
C HIS A 72 4.88 -9.21 4.45
N GLY A 73 4.71 -7.97 4.93
CA GLY A 73 3.41 -7.29 4.95
C GLY A 73 2.84 -7.07 3.54
N PHE A 74 1.60 -7.46 3.28
CA PHE A 74 0.90 -7.16 2.03
C PHE A 74 1.53 -7.65 0.71
N LYS A 75 2.57 -8.49 0.75
CA LYS A 75 3.16 -9.14 -0.44
C LYS A 75 2.39 -10.41 -0.82
N ARG A 76 2.47 -10.79 -2.10
CA ARG A 76 1.97 -12.09 -2.55
C ARG A 76 2.79 -13.21 -1.93
N HIS A 77 2.15 -14.34 -1.65
CA HIS A 77 2.80 -15.55 -1.11
C HIS A 77 3.49 -15.37 0.26
N HIS A 78 3.38 -14.20 0.90
CA HIS A 78 3.85 -13.94 2.26
C HIS A 78 2.67 -13.95 3.22
N THR A 79 2.90 -14.52 4.40
CA THR A 79 1.90 -14.63 5.48
C THR A 79 2.49 -14.23 6.81
N ILE A 80 1.63 -13.99 7.80
CA ILE A 80 2.05 -13.77 9.20
C ILE A 80 2.90 -14.95 9.70
N MET A 81 2.60 -16.17 9.25
CA MET A 81 3.36 -17.36 9.59
C MET A 81 4.77 -17.34 9.00
N THR A 82 4.92 -16.96 7.73
CA THR A 82 6.27 -16.85 7.11
C THR A 82 7.14 -15.82 7.81
N ASN A 83 6.56 -14.70 8.27
CA ASN A 83 7.27 -13.69 9.05
C ASN A 83 7.68 -14.25 10.42
N GLY A 84 6.74 -14.90 11.12
CA GLY A 84 6.97 -15.46 12.45
C GLY A 84 8.08 -16.52 12.48
N ARG A 85 8.20 -17.34 11.44
CA ARG A 85 9.21 -18.41 11.35
C ARG A 85 10.64 -17.90 11.53
N ALA A 86 10.98 -16.72 11.03
CA ALA A 86 12.33 -16.16 11.18
C ALA A 86 12.71 -15.82 12.64
N HIS A 87 11.69 -15.64 13.49
CA HIS A 87 11.83 -15.24 14.90
C HIS A 87 11.70 -16.41 15.88
N VAL A 88 11.29 -17.59 15.41
CA VAL A 88 11.22 -18.81 16.24
C VAL A 88 12.62 -19.13 16.77
N THR A 89 12.70 -19.61 18.02
CA THR A 89 13.93 -19.92 18.78
C THR A 89 14.94 -18.78 18.96
N ARG A 90 14.58 -17.53 18.63
CA ARG A 90 15.44 -16.37 18.92
C ARG A 90 15.35 -15.98 20.39
N ARG A 91 16.51 -15.85 21.03
CA ARG A 91 16.63 -15.46 22.45
C ARG A 91 16.11 -14.04 22.72
N TYR A 92 16.26 -13.14 21.75
CA TYR A 92 15.81 -11.74 21.83
C TYR A 92 15.09 -11.37 20.54
N VAL A 93 13.93 -10.72 20.68
CA VAL A 93 13.14 -10.19 19.57
C VAL A 93 12.87 -8.72 19.86
N PHE A 94 13.33 -7.85 18.97
CA PHE A 94 13.07 -6.42 19.05
C PHE A 94 11.77 -6.08 18.33
N ASN A 95 10.84 -5.44 19.04
CA ASN A 95 9.54 -5.07 18.52
C ASN A 95 9.41 -3.55 18.46
N VAL A 96 9.12 -3.02 17.27
CA VAL A 96 8.92 -1.58 17.02
C VAL A 96 7.68 -1.41 16.17
N ASP A 97 6.83 -0.46 16.57
CA ASP A 97 5.64 -0.06 15.81
C ASP A 97 5.69 1.45 15.52
N LEU A 98 5.23 1.84 14.34
CA LEU A 98 5.18 3.23 13.92
C LEU A 98 3.79 3.81 14.18
N HIS A 99 3.74 4.89 14.98
CA HIS A 99 2.49 5.58 15.25
C HIS A 99 1.92 6.24 13.97
N ASP A 100 0.66 5.94 13.66
CA ASP A 100 -0.09 6.47 12.51
C ASP A 100 0.66 6.44 11.17
N PHE A 101 1.35 5.33 10.87
CA PHE A 101 2.14 5.15 9.65
C PHE A 101 1.44 5.66 8.37
N PHE A 102 0.19 5.26 8.15
CA PHE A 102 -0.59 5.63 6.97
C PHE A 102 -0.94 7.13 6.90
N GLY A 103 -1.25 7.75 8.04
CA GLY A 103 -1.50 9.19 8.12
C GLY A 103 -0.26 10.02 7.81
N THR A 104 0.94 9.47 8.02
CA THR A 104 2.19 10.14 7.64
C THR A 104 2.51 10.09 6.14
N ILE A 105 1.90 9.19 5.37
CA ILE A 105 2.14 9.07 3.92
C ILE A 105 1.19 9.99 3.18
N ASN A 106 1.72 11.13 2.75
CA ASN A 106 0.96 12.15 2.03
C ASN A 106 1.08 12.03 0.49
N PHE A 107 0.26 12.81 -0.22
CA PHE A 107 0.24 12.83 -1.68
C PHE A 107 1.62 13.12 -2.29
N GLY A 108 2.32 14.11 -1.72
CA GLY A 108 3.65 14.52 -2.17
C GLY A 108 4.71 13.42 -2.02
N ARG A 109 4.66 12.66 -0.92
CA ARG A 109 5.57 11.51 -0.68
C ARG A 109 5.36 10.42 -1.72
N VAL A 110 4.11 10.07 -2.01
CA VAL A 110 3.79 9.08 -3.05
C VAL A 110 4.25 9.56 -4.43
N ARG A 111 3.86 10.77 -4.82
CA ARG A 111 4.24 11.33 -6.12
C ARG A 111 5.75 11.41 -6.25
N GLY A 112 6.44 11.87 -5.22
CA GLY A 112 7.89 11.98 -5.16
C GLY A 112 8.59 10.63 -5.27
N PHE A 113 8.05 9.58 -4.64
CA PHE A 113 8.56 8.22 -4.76
C PHE A 113 8.54 7.75 -6.22
N PHE A 114 7.38 7.79 -6.88
CA PHE A 114 7.27 7.33 -8.27
C PHE A 114 8.02 8.19 -9.30
N LEU A 115 8.30 9.46 -8.97
CA LEU A 115 9.11 10.35 -9.80
C LEU A 115 10.61 10.09 -9.67
N LYS A 116 11.11 9.90 -8.44
CA LYS A 116 12.54 9.92 -8.12
C LYS A 116 13.14 8.53 -7.95
N ASP A 117 12.32 7.51 -7.70
CA ASP A 117 12.81 6.15 -7.54
C ASP A 117 13.44 5.65 -8.85
N ARG A 118 14.62 5.05 -8.76
CA ARG A 118 15.39 4.61 -9.94
C ARG A 118 14.74 3.43 -10.66
N ASN A 119 13.92 2.64 -9.99
CA ASN A 119 13.26 1.50 -10.61
C ASN A 119 11.97 1.91 -11.33
N PHE A 120 11.29 2.95 -10.84
CA PHE A 120 10.05 3.44 -11.45
C PHE A 120 10.28 4.59 -12.43
N ALA A 121 10.98 5.65 -12.00
CA ALA A 121 11.30 6.84 -12.78
C ALA A 121 10.16 7.32 -13.72
N LEU A 122 8.93 7.37 -13.21
CA LEU A 122 7.73 7.57 -14.03
C LEU A 122 7.57 9.03 -14.46
N HIS A 123 6.90 9.22 -15.60
CA HIS A 123 6.50 10.54 -16.07
C HIS A 123 5.62 11.26 -15.01
N PRO A 124 5.76 12.59 -14.82
CA PRO A 124 5.04 13.32 -13.77
C PRO A 124 3.52 13.16 -13.77
N GLU A 125 2.91 13.03 -14.95
CA GLU A 125 1.47 12.81 -15.07
C GLU A 125 1.04 11.44 -14.51
N VAL A 126 1.82 10.40 -14.80
CA VAL A 126 1.55 9.03 -14.32
C VAL A 126 1.74 8.97 -12.81
N ALA A 127 2.83 9.54 -12.29
CA ALA A 127 3.06 9.63 -10.85
C ALA A 127 1.95 10.39 -10.12
N THR A 128 1.43 11.45 -10.74
CA THR A 128 0.31 12.24 -10.21
C THR A 128 -0.98 11.43 -10.21
N ALA A 129 -1.30 10.71 -11.29
CA ALA A 129 -2.48 9.84 -11.35
C ALA A 129 -2.42 8.72 -10.30
N ILE A 130 -1.26 8.07 -10.12
CA ILE A 130 -1.04 7.05 -9.09
C ILE A 130 -1.23 7.65 -7.69
N ALA A 131 -0.75 8.87 -7.46
CA ALA A 131 -0.94 9.57 -6.20
C ALA A 131 -2.42 9.90 -5.95
N GLN A 132 -3.17 10.33 -6.96
CA GLN A 132 -4.60 10.61 -6.85
C GLN A 132 -5.44 9.35 -6.61
N ILE A 133 -5.09 8.22 -7.23
CA ILE A 133 -5.81 6.95 -7.02
C ILE A 133 -5.64 6.44 -5.58
N ALA A 134 -4.47 6.67 -4.99
CA ALA A 134 -4.10 6.01 -3.74
C ALA A 134 -3.97 6.92 -2.52
N CYS A 135 -4.09 8.23 -2.66
CA CYS A 135 -4.25 9.15 -1.54
C CYS A 135 -5.65 9.75 -1.53
N PHE A 136 -6.15 10.05 -0.34
CA PHE A 136 -7.41 10.76 -0.11
C PHE A 136 -7.18 11.77 1.01
N GLU A 137 -7.62 13.01 0.83
CA GLU A 137 -7.40 14.11 1.81
C GLU A 137 -5.93 14.25 2.24
N ASN A 138 -5.02 14.17 1.26
CA ASN A 138 -3.58 14.25 1.45
C ASN A 138 -2.98 13.18 2.40
N LYS A 139 -3.69 12.07 2.62
CA LYS A 139 -3.22 10.94 3.45
C LYS A 139 -3.46 9.62 2.71
N LEU A 140 -2.80 8.56 3.15
CA LEU A 140 -3.15 7.21 2.70
C LEU A 140 -4.33 6.70 3.56
N PRO A 141 -5.51 6.46 2.97
CA PRO A 141 -6.65 5.98 3.74
C PRO A 141 -6.38 4.57 4.29
N GLN A 142 -6.78 4.35 5.55
CA GLN A 142 -6.64 3.05 6.20
C GLN A 142 -7.68 2.07 5.64
N GLY A 143 -7.27 1.22 4.70
CA GLY A 143 -8.15 0.22 4.07
C GLY A 143 -7.39 -0.95 3.44
N ARG A 144 -8.00 -2.14 3.46
CA ARG A 144 -7.42 -3.44 3.03
C ARG A 144 -6.90 -3.48 1.58
N VAL A 145 -7.44 -2.63 0.71
CA VAL A 145 -7.12 -2.63 -0.73
C VAL A 145 -5.89 -1.75 -0.99
N LEU A 146 -5.81 -0.59 -0.34
CA LEU A 146 -4.69 0.35 -0.46
C LEU A 146 -3.45 -0.06 0.32
N SER A 147 -3.62 -0.73 1.46
CA SER A 147 -2.50 -1.25 2.24
C SER A 147 -1.64 -2.25 1.43
N ARG A 148 -2.23 -2.86 0.38
CA ARG A 148 -1.53 -3.70 -0.60
C ARG A 148 -0.84 -2.96 -1.74
N VAL A 149 -1.14 -1.67 -1.92
CA VAL A 149 -0.64 -0.86 -3.04
C VAL A 149 0.75 -0.29 -2.74
N LYS A 150 1.18 -0.08 -1.47
CA LYS A 150 2.34 0.81 -1.21
C LYS A 150 3.29 0.50 -0.04
N CYS A 151 3.02 -0.43 0.88
CA CYS A 151 3.86 -0.51 2.08
C CYS A 151 5.26 -1.13 1.87
N ASN A 152 5.42 -1.97 0.85
CA ASN A 152 6.64 -2.74 0.61
C ASN A 152 7.20 -2.55 -0.80
N VAL A 153 6.81 -1.45 -1.45
CA VAL A 153 7.38 -1.04 -2.75
C VAL A 153 8.57 -0.13 -2.47
#